data_AF-A0A522BBL8-F1
#
_entry.id   AF-A0A522BBL8-F1
#
_cell.length_a   1.000
_cell.length_b   1.000
_cell.length_c   1.000
_cell.angle_alpha   90.00
_cell.angle_beta   90.00
_cell.angle_gamma   90.00
#
_symmetry.space_group_name_H-M   'P 1'
#
loop_
_entity.id
_entity.type
_entity.pdbx_description
1 polymer ?
#
loop_
_entity_poly.entity_id
_entity_poly.type
_entity_poly.pdbx_seq_one_letter_code
_entity_poly.pdbx_strand_id
1 'polypeptide(L)'
;MIKKILISAGIIVAIAGVTLAVLYFIKQAQPAPAKTSSAKTLVLDHSKDYGACTLLGATLIKSTLGDTANKLQPSTNTGITKDKYFGSGVSNVVSDSQACIYAFVPGGNAGNGFNATNAFMITRTVFTNTGGPVALIAQMKQNTTLTSIDSLGDAAFYSADATAQGPGATHTFNLQVFTGTKETSYTINQPTASATFTADTAKTALTALAQTVKS
;
A
#
# COMPACT_ATOMS: atom_id res chain seq x y z
N MET A 1 7.39 29.14 -31.59
CA MET A 1 7.06 30.24 -30.64
C MET A 1 5.54 30.29 -30.61
N ILE A 2 4.76 30.01 -29.56
CA ILE A 2 4.83 30.14 -28.09
C ILE A 2 3.89 29.02 -27.57
N LYS A 3 4.35 27.99 -26.84
CA LYS A 3 4.63 27.93 -25.40
C LYS A 3 3.43 28.30 -24.48
N LYS A 4 2.96 27.27 -23.78
CA LYS A 4 2.39 27.24 -22.40
C LYS A 4 0.88 27.38 -22.23
N ILE A 5 0.40 26.68 -21.19
CA ILE A 5 -0.93 26.64 -20.57
C ILE A 5 -1.77 25.50 -21.18
N LEU A 6 -1.83 24.30 -20.61
CA LEU A 6 -2.45 23.98 -19.31
C LEU A 6 -1.71 22.84 -18.58
N ILE A 7 -0.94 23.22 -17.56
CA ILE A 7 -0.48 22.33 -16.48
C ILE A 7 -1.43 22.62 -15.31
N SER A 8 -2.53 21.89 -15.14
CA SER A 8 -3.32 21.99 -13.88
C SER A 8 -4.35 20.86 -13.63
N ALA A 9 -4.10 19.62 -14.05
CA ALA A 9 -5.00 18.50 -13.69
C ALA A 9 -4.32 17.14 -13.45
N GLY A 10 -2.98 17.08 -13.47
CA GLY A 10 -2.24 15.81 -13.58
C GLY A 10 -1.58 15.27 -12.31
N ILE A 11 -1.86 15.81 -11.11
CA ILE A 11 -1.02 15.53 -9.91
C ILE A 11 -1.70 14.62 -8.86
N ILE A 12 -2.97 14.22 -9.03
CA ILE A 12 -3.66 13.39 -8.03
C ILE A 12 -3.55 11.87 -8.30
N VAL A 13 -3.07 11.45 -9.48
CA VAL A 13 -3.15 10.03 -9.89
C VAL A 13 -1.95 9.19 -9.42
N ALA A 14 -0.83 9.80 -9.03
CA ALA A 14 0.37 9.04 -8.65
C ALA A 14 0.29 8.35 -7.26
N ILE A 15 -0.66 8.76 -6.41
CA ILE A 15 -0.90 8.11 -5.10
C ILE A 15 -1.87 6.92 -5.25
N ALA A 16 -2.60 6.85 -6.37
CA ALA A 16 -3.76 5.97 -6.54
C ALA A 16 -3.41 4.47 -6.71
N GLY A 17 -2.21 4.11 -7.15
CA GLY A 17 -1.88 2.71 -7.47
C GLY A 17 -2.01 1.75 -6.28
N VAL A 18 -1.55 2.19 -5.11
CA VAL A 18 -1.58 1.38 -3.88
C VAL A 18 -2.81 1.69 -3.02
N THR A 19 -3.28 2.95 -3.02
CA THR A 19 -4.55 3.29 -2.35
C THR A 19 -5.73 2.58 -2.97
N LEU A 20 -5.71 2.15 -4.24
CA LEU A 20 -6.86 1.43 -4.83
C LEU A 20 -7.08 0.02 -4.24
N ALA A 21 -6.05 -0.68 -3.74
CA ALA A 21 -6.28 -1.95 -3.03
C ALA A 21 -7.01 -1.68 -1.70
N VAL A 22 -6.48 -0.74 -0.93
CA VAL A 22 -7.00 -0.35 0.39
C VAL A 22 -8.36 0.36 0.26
N LEU A 23 -8.56 1.23 -0.72
CA LEU A 23 -9.83 1.88 -1.04
C LEU A 23 -10.86 0.91 -1.62
N TYR A 24 -10.46 -0.14 -2.34
CA TYR A 24 -11.41 -1.19 -2.76
C TYR A 24 -11.95 -1.95 -1.55
N PHE A 25 -11.10 -2.25 -0.55
CA PHE A 25 -11.55 -2.84 0.72
C PHE A 25 -12.32 -1.83 1.61
N ILE A 26 -11.89 -0.57 1.71
CA ILE A 26 -12.57 0.48 2.49
C ILE A 26 -13.91 0.88 1.84
N LYS A 27 -14.03 0.94 0.51
CA LYS A 27 -15.31 1.23 -0.18
C LYS A 27 -16.33 0.11 0.00
N GLN A 28 -15.91 -1.14 0.21
CA GLN A 28 -16.85 -2.22 0.58
C GLN A 28 -17.23 -2.19 2.07
N ALA A 29 -16.42 -1.56 2.93
CA ALA A 29 -16.64 -1.42 4.36
C ALA A 29 -17.44 -0.16 4.76
N GLN A 30 -17.65 0.80 3.84
CA GLN A 30 -18.54 1.94 4.11
C GLN A 30 -20.01 1.52 3.93
N PRO A 31 -20.87 1.67 4.95
CA PRO A 31 -22.30 1.41 4.78
C PRO A 31 -22.88 2.43 3.81
N ALA A 32 -23.26 1.97 2.62
CA ALA A 32 -24.11 2.75 1.73
C ALA A 32 -25.46 3.01 2.42
N PRO A 33 -26.07 4.20 2.26
CA PRO A 33 -27.40 4.46 2.80
C PRO A 33 -28.39 3.44 2.22
N ALA A 34 -29.19 2.87 3.11
CA ALA A 34 -29.98 1.66 2.91
C ALA A 34 -30.75 1.63 1.57
N LYS A 35 -30.31 0.75 0.68
CA LYS A 35 -31.20 0.03 -0.23
C LYS A 35 -30.92 -1.45 -0.03
N THR A 36 -31.99 -2.22 0.18
CA THR A 36 -32.01 -3.68 0.34
C THR A 36 -31.33 -4.36 -0.85
N SER A 37 -30.00 -4.44 -0.78
CA SER A 37 -29.16 -5.23 -1.66
C SER A 37 -28.73 -6.42 -0.82
N SER A 38 -29.07 -7.63 -1.25
CA SER A 38 -28.52 -8.87 -0.70
C SER A 38 -27.02 -8.67 -0.48
N ALA A 39 -26.57 -8.78 0.78
CA ALA A 39 -25.16 -8.57 1.11
C ALA A 39 -24.34 -9.56 0.28
N LYS A 40 -23.58 -9.06 -0.70
CA LYS A 40 -22.58 -9.87 -1.38
C LYS A 40 -21.59 -10.28 -0.30
N THR A 41 -21.58 -11.56 0.05
CA THR A 41 -20.53 -12.13 0.89
C THR A 41 -19.20 -11.85 0.19
N LEU A 42 -18.31 -11.10 0.85
CA LEU A 42 -16.95 -10.90 0.37
C LEU A 42 -16.26 -12.27 0.40
N VAL A 43 -16.02 -12.84 -0.77
CA VAL A 43 -15.22 -14.06 -0.91
C VAL A 43 -13.79 -13.64 -1.22
N LEU A 44 -12.87 -13.97 -0.31
CA LEU A 44 -11.44 -13.75 -0.51
C LEU A 44 -10.89 -14.84 -1.45
N ASP A 45 -10.17 -14.43 -2.48
CA ASP A 45 -9.52 -15.35 -3.41
C ASP A 45 -8.15 -15.76 -2.87
N HIS A 46 -7.99 -17.03 -2.49
CA HIS A 46 -6.72 -17.60 -2.03
C HIS A 46 -6.10 -18.58 -3.04
N SER A 47 -6.46 -18.50 -4.33
CA SER A 47 -6.01 -19.45 -5.36
C SER A 47 -4.50 -19.41 -5.63
N LYS A 48 -3.83 -18.32 -5.25
CA LYS A 48 -2.38 -18.13 -5.39
C LYS A 48 -1.83 -17.53 -4.10
N ASP A 49 -0.54 -17.70 -3.86
CA ASP A 49 0.20 -17.01 -2.78
C ASP A 49 1.41 -16.30 -3.38
N TYR A 50 1.44 -14.96 -3.27
CA TYR A 50 2.59 -14.16 -3.64
C TYR A 50 3.54 -13.95 -2.47
N GLY A 51 3.22 -14.49 -1.29
CA GLY A 51 4.06 -14.44 -0.10
C GLY A 51 4.00 -13.10 0.65
N ALA A 52 2.98 -12.26 0.41
CA ALA A 52 2.87 -10.97 1.10
C ALA A 52 2.82 -11.13 2.64
N CYS A 53 2.20 -12.22 3.13
CA CYS A 53 2.09 -12.51 4.57
C CYS A 53 3.25 -13.29 5.18
N THR A 54 4.16 -13.80 4.36
CA THR A 54 5.32 -14.60 4.79
C THR A 54 6.63 -13.87 4.53
N LEU A 55 6.59 -12.73 3.84
CA LEU A 55 7.76 -11.91 3.52
C LEU A 55 8.50 -11.43 4.77
N LEU A 56 7.76 -11.11 5.83
CA LEU A 56 8.28 -10.63 7.10
C LEU A 56 7.60 -11.37 8.25
N GLY A 57 8.41 -11.87 9.19
CA GLY A 57 7.91 -12.47 10.42
C GLY A 57 7.43 -11.40 11.42
N ALA A 58 6.40 -11.72 12.19
CA ALA A 58 5.85 -10.79 13.19
C ALA A 58 6.89 -10.30 14.20
N THR A 59 7.85 -11.15 14.61
CA THR A 59 8.94 -10.76 15.52
C THR A 59 9.79 -9.62 14.94
N LEU A 60 10.16 -9.72 13.67
CA LEU A 60 10.95 -8.68 13.00
C LEU A 60 10.15 -7.38 12.83
N ILE A 61 8.87 -7.49 12.49
CA ILE A 61 7.98 -6.33 12.40
C ILE A 61 7.92 -5.63 13.77
N LYS A 62 7.72 -6.39 14.85
CA LYS A 62 7.67 -5.86 16.22
C LYS A 62 8.97 -5.17 16.63
N SER A 63 10.11 -5.82 16.40
CA SER A 63 11.42 -5.25 16.78
C SER A 63 11.73 -3.97 16.01
N THR A 64 11.31 -3.86 14.74
CA THR A 64 11.62 -2.69 13.90
C THR A 64 10.62 -1.55 14.10
N LEU A 65 9.34 -1.85 14.31
CA LEU A 65 8.30 -0.82 14.51
C LEU A 65 8.16 -0.36 15.97
N GLY A 66 8.81 -1.06 16.91
CA GLY A 66 8.83 -0.72 18.33
C GLY A 66 7.45 -0.77 18.98
N ASP A 67 7.22 0.14 19.92
CA ASP A 67 6.05 0.09 20.82
C ASP A 67 4.70 0.10 20.09
N THR A 68 4.64 0.77 18.94
CA THR A 68 3.45 0.80 18.07
C THR A 68 3.00 -0.61 17.66
N ALA A 69 3.95 -1.54 17.49
CA ALA A 69 3.70 -2.92 17.11
C ALA A 69 3.66 -3.89 18.31
N ASN A 70 3.76 -3.44 19.56
CA ASN A 70 3.69 -4.35 20.71
C ASN A 70 2.37 -5.16 20.73
N LYS A 71 1.29 -4.54 20.26
CA LYS A 71 -0.04 -5.13 20.12
C LYS A 71 -0.35 -5.62 18.70
N LEU A 72 0.67 -5.83 17.87
CA LEU A 72 0.50 -6.31 16.49
C LEU A 72 -0.30 -7.63 16.51
N GLN A 73 -1.40 -7.64 15.79
CA GLN A 73 -2.24 -8.81 15.58
C GLN A 73 -1.57 -9.78 14.59
N PRO A 74 -1.95 -11.07 14.59
CA PRO A 74 -1.56 -11.98 13.52
C PRO A 74 -1.88 -11.42 12.13
N SER A 75 -1.07 -11.80 11.15
CA SER A 75 -1.29 -11.39 9.76
C SER A 75 -2.67 -11.84 9.27
N THR A 76 -3.34 -10.95 8.55
CA THR A 76 -4.55 -11.25 7.79
C THR A 76 -4.26 -11.18 6.30
N ASN A 77 -4.36 -12.31 5.61
CA ASN A 77 -4.27 -12.39 4.16
C ASN A 77 -5.60 -11.96 3.53
N THR A 78 -5.62 -10.88 2.76
CA THR A 78 -6.85 -10.37 2.14
C THR A 78 -7.16 -11.05 0.80
N GLY A 79 -6.42 -12.08 0.42
CA GLY A 79 -6.54 -12.74 -0.86
C GLY A 79 -5.96 -11.95 -2.04
N ILE A 80 -6.21 -12.45 -3.24
CA ILE A 80 -5.70 -11.92 -4.49
C ILE A 80 -6.69 -10.93 -5.09
N THR A 81 -6.18 -9.76 -5.48
CA THR A 81 -6.86 -8.86 -6.41
C THR A 81 -6.25 -9.04 -7.79
N LYS A 82 -7.02 -9.58 -8.73
CA LYS A 82 -6.57 -9.90 -10.09
C LYS A 82 -6.74 -8.73 -11.05
N ASP A 83 -6.03 -8.83 -12.17
CA ASP A 83 -6.22 -8.03 -13.39
C ASP A 83 -6.21 -6.51 -13.18
N LYS A 84 -5.29 -6.03 -12.34
CA LYS A 84 -5.08 -4.59 -12.19
C LYS A 84 -4.31 -4.03 -13.38
N TYR A 85 -4.91 -3.03 -14.01
CA TYR A 85 -4.31 -2.21 -15.06
C TYR A 85 -3.57 -1.03 -14.44
N PHE A 86 -2.32 -0.83 -14.84
CA PHE A 86 -1.46 0.22 -14.29
C PHE A 86 -1.06 1.25 -15.36
N GLY A 87 -1.27 2.53 -15.04
CA GLY A 87 -0.82 3.69 -15.82
C GLY A 87 -1.82 4.14 -16.91
N SER A 88 -1.98 5.47 -17.05
CA SER A 88 -2.66 6.04 -18.21
C SER A 88 -1.81 5.78 -19.47
N GLY A 89 -2.36 5.06 -20.45
CA GLY A 89 -1.69 4.77 -21.72
C GLY A 89 -0.97 3.42 -21.81
N VAL A 90 -1.08 2.55 -20.80
CA VAL A 90 -0.50 1.19 -20.84
C VAL A 90 -1.63 0.16 -20.77
N SER A 91 -2.35 -0.02 -21.88
CA SER A 91 -3.55 -0.86 -21.99
C SER A 91 -3.34 -2.36 -21.77
N ASN A 92 -2.08 -2.82 -21.59
CA ASN A 92 -1.72 -4.24 -21.59
C ASN A 92 -0.90 -4.71 -20.38
N VAL A 93 -0.78 -3.88 -19.33
CA VAL A 93 -0.09 -4.30 -18.10
C VAL A 93 -1.13 -4.87 -17.16
N VAL A 94 -1.18 -6.20 -17.11
CA VAL A 94 -2.00 -6.98 -16.19
C VAL A 94 -1.14 -7.36 -14.99
N SER A 95 -1.72 -7.31 -13.80
CA SER A 95 -1.04 -7.73 -12.58
C SER A 95 -2.01 -8.27 -11.55
N ASP A 96 -1.49 -9.17 -10.74
CA ASP A 96 -2.16 -9.71 -9.57
C ASP A 96 -1.49 -9.12 -8.33
N SER A 97 -2.27 -8.71 -7.33
CA SER A 97 -1.77 -8.23 -6.04
C SER A 97 -2.29 -9.10 -4.89
N GLN A 98 -1.45 -9.36 -3.90
CA GLN A 98 -1.86 -9.89 -2.60
C GLN A 98 -1.51 -8.87 -1.52
N ALA A 99 -2.41 -8.63 -0.58
CA ALA A 99 -2.12 -7.80 0.59
C ALA A 99 -2.18 -8.61 1.88
N CYS A 100 -1.30 -8.23 2.80
CA CYS A 100 -1.25 -8.73 4.15
C CYS A 100 -1.36 -7.59 5.14
N ILE A 101 -2.24 -7.73 6.12
CA ILE A 101 -2.52 -6.69 7.12
C ILE A 101 -2.10 -7.21 8.49
N TYR A 102 -1.28 -6.41 9.18
CA TYR A 102 -0.89 -6.59 10.57
C TYR A 102 -1.45 -5.41 11.37
N ALA A 103 -2.66 -5.57 11.90
CA ALA A 103 -3.33 -4.50 12.64
C ALA A 103 -2.60 -4.20 13.96
N PHE A 104 -2.54 -2.93 14.34
CA PHE A 104 -2.03 -2.50 15.65
C PHE A 104 -3.08 -2.62 16.76
N VAL A 105 -4.34 -2.89 16.39
CA VAL A 105 -5.49 -3.01 17.31
C VAL A 105 -6.30 -4.28 17.00
N PRO A 106 -6.89 -4.92 18.03
CA PRO A 106 -7.72 -6.11 17.85
C PRO A 106 -9.05 -5.81 17.15
N GLY A 107 -9.78 -6.87 16.78
CA GLY A 107 -11.14 -6.77 16.23
C GLY A 107 -11.23 -6.49 14.72
N GLY A 108 -10.13 -6.67 13.98
CA GLY A 108 -10.13 -6.55 12.53
C GLY A 108 -10.96 -7.66 11.88
N ASN A 109 -11.86 -7.28 10.97
CA ASN A 109 -12.66 -8.20 10.15
C ASN A 109 -12.97 -7.57 8.79
N ALA A 110 -13.57 -8.32 7.86
CA ALA A 110 -13.87 -7.82 6.52
C ALA A 110 -14.72 -6.53 6.52
N GLY A 111 -15.67 -6.40 7.46
CA GLY A 111 -16.59 -5.28 7.57
C GLY A 111 -15.95 -3.95 8.01
N ASN A 112 -14.76 -3.99 8.63
CA ASN A 112 -13.97 -2.79 8.96
C ASN A 112 -12.64 -2.72 8.21
N GLY A 113 -12.51 -3.47 7.11
CA GLY A 113 -11.27 -3.53 6.33
C GLY A 113 -10.09 -4.08 7.12
N PHE A 114 -10.34 -5.00 8.05
CA PHE A 114 -9.33 -5.63 8.91
C PHE A 114 -8.50 -4.64 9.73
N ASN A 115 -9.08 -3.49 10.10
CA ASN A 115 -8.39 -2.37 10.73
C ASN A 115 -7.21 -1.80 9.93
N ALA A 116 -7.26 -1.84 8.58
CA ALA A 116 -6.21 -1.33 7.70
C ALA A 116 -5.83 0.15 7.92
N THR A 117 -6.69 0.94 8.58
CA THR A 117 -6.43 2.35 8.93
C THR A 117 -5.53 2.52 10.17
N ASN A 118 -5.28 1.44 10.91
CA ASN A 118 -4.36 1.40 12.05
C ASN A 118 -3.53 0.11 12.00
N ALA A 119 -2.65 0.01 11.02
CA ALA A 119 -1.96 -1.22 10.67
C ALA A 119 -0.62 -0.98 9.98
N PHE A 120 0.22 -2.02 10.04
CA PHE A 120 1.28 -2.23 9.06
C PHE A 120 0.77 -3.18 7.97
N MET A 121 1.04 -2.87 6.71
CA MET A 121 0.58 -3.65 5.57
C MET A 121 1.71 -3.93 4.59
N ILE A 122 1.70 -5.13 4.04
CA ILE A 122 2.58 -5.55 2.94
C ILE A 122 1.69 -5.86 1.75
N THR A 123 1.88 -5.19 0.63
CA THR A 123 1.23 -5.54 -0.64
C THR A 123 2.30 -5.99 -1.61
N ARG A 124 2.09 -7.15 -2.24
CA ARG A 124 2.97 -7.64 -3.30
C ARG A 124 2.19 -7.76 -4.59
N THR A 125 2.62 -6.99 -5.59
CA THR A 125 2.09 -6.99 -6.95
C THR A 125 3.05 -7.75 -7.85
N VAL A 126 2.52 -8.66 -8.65
CA VAL A 126 3.27 -9.40 -9.67
C VAL A 126 2.72 -9.03 -11.04
N PHE A 127 3.58 -8.45 -11.87
CA PHE A 127 3.26 -8.03 -13.22
C PHE A 127 3.50 -9.18 -14.20
N THR A 128 2.67 -9.25 -15.25
CA THR A 128 2.83 -10.26 -16.31
C THR A 128 4.12 -10.10 -17.11
N ASN A 129 4.68 -8.89 -17.18
CA ASN A 129 5.95 -8.59 -17.86
C ASN A 129 6.66 -7.39 -17.23
N THR A 130 7.91 -7.16 -17.64
CA THR A 130 8.77 -6.07 -17.15
C THR A 130 8.32 -4.67 -17.58
N GLY A 131 7.48 -4.55 -18.62
CA GLY A 131 6.94 -3.27 -19.07
C GLY A 131 6.09 -2.56 -18.01
N GLY A 132 5.41 -3.33 -17.15
CA GLY A 132 4.62 -2.80 -16.04
C GLY A 132 5.46 -2.02 -15.02
N PRO A 133 6.42 -2.68 -14.34
CA PRO A 133 7.36 -2.02 -13.43
C PRO A 133 8.09 -0.85 -14.09
N VAL A 134 8.57 -1.01 -15.33
CA VAL A 134 9.30 0.06 -16.04
C VAL A 134 8.44 1.31 -16.21
N ALA A 135 7.17 1.15 -16.63
CA ALA A 135 6.26 2.28 -16.79
C ALA A 135 5.95 2.97 -15.45
N LEU A 136 5.72 2.20 -14.39
CA LEU A 136 5.46 2.76 -13.05
C LEU A 136 6.68 3.49 -12.49
N ILE A 137 7.87 2.89 -12.57
CA ILE A 137 9.11 3.53 -12.15
C ILE A 137 9.32 4.86 -12.90
N ALA A 138 9.06 4.89 -14.20
CA ALA A 138 9.18 6.13 -14.99
C ALA A 138 8.20 7.22 -14.51
N GLN A 139 6.96 6.86 -14.18
CA GLN A 139 5.97 7.80 -13.60
C GLN A 139 6.40 8.29 -12.21
N MET A 140 6.90 7.39 -11.36
CA MET A 140 7.34 7.73 -10.00
C MET A 140 8.56 8.66 -10.01
N LYS A 141 9.50 8.48 -10.94
CA LYS A 141 10.65 9.40 -11.12
C LYS A 141 10.24 10.82 -11.49
N GLN A 142 9.05 11.02 -12.08
CA GLN A 142 8.52 12.34 -12.40
C GLN A 142 7.79 12.99 -11.22
N ASN A 143 7.47 12.23 -10.17
CA ASN A 143 6.74 12.73 -9.02
C ASN A 143 7.70 13.32 -7.97
N THR A 144 7.67 14.64 -7.83
CA THR A 144 8.53 15.39 -6.89
C THR A 144 8.14 15.24 -5.42
N THR A 145 7.00 14.64 -5.11
CA THR A 145 6.58 14.37 -3.73
C THR A 145 7.15 13.05 -3.19
N LEU A 146 7.84 12.27 -4.04
CA LEU A 146 8.44 11.00 -3.66
C LEU A 146 9.92 11.18 -3.33
N THR A 147 10.38 10.44 -2.32
CA THR A 147 11.80 10.34 -2.00
C THR A 147 12.35 9.02 -2.51
N SER A 148 13.37 9.04 -3.36
CA SER A 148 14.01 7.80 -3.83
C SER A 148 14.88 7.17 -2.75
N ILE A 149 14.94 5.83 -2.72
CA ILE A 149 15.76 5.05 -1.80
C ILE A 149 16.68 4.13 -2.63
N ASP A 150 17.85 4.63 -3.00
CA ASP A 150 18.75 3.95 -3.96
C ASP A 150 19.32 2.61 -3.43
N SER A 151 19.24 2.37 -2.12
CA SER A 151 19.74 1.14 -1.50
C SER A 151 18.80 -0.07 -1.62
N LEU A 152 17.67 0.03 -2.31
CA LEU A 152 16.61 -0.99 -2.34
C LEU A 152 16.13 -1.33 -3.76
N GLY A 153 16.08 -2.63 -4.08
CA GLY A 153 15.57 -3.14 -5.35
C GLY A 153 16.25 -2.56 -6.59
N ASP A 154 15.54 -2.61 -7.72
CA ASP A 154 15.89 -1.91 -8.96
C ASP A 154 15.52 -0.42 -8.87
N ALA A 155 14.46 -0.12 -8.11
CA ALA A 155 14.04 1.22 -7.74
C ALA A 155 13.19 1.15 -6.47
N ALA A 156 13.27 2.17 -5.63
CA ALA A 156 12.39 2.32 -4.49
C ALA A 156 12.02 3.77 -4.25
N PHE A 157 10.78 3.99 -3.79
CA PHE A 157 10.21 5.31 -3.60
C PHE A 157 9.37 5.34 -2.32
N TYR A 158 9.68 6.33 -1.49
CA TYR A 158 8.99 6.61 -0.25
C TYR A 158 8.05 7.81 -0.41
N SER A 159 6.90 7.73 0.25
CA SER A 159 5.91 8.80 0.36
C SER A 159 5.35 8.86 1.78
N ALA A 160 4.98 10.07 2.20
CA ALA A 160 4.32 10.32 3.47
C ALA A 160 3.17 11.29 3.25
N ASP A 161 2.00 10.94 3.78
CA ASP A 161 0.93 11.89 4.06
C ASP A 161 0.70 11.90 5.58
N ALA A 162 1.31 12.88 6.23
CA ALA A 162 1.15 13.15 7.66
C ALA A 162 0.34 14.44 7.90
N THR A 163 -0.41 14.88 6.89
CA THR A 163 -1.13 16.16 6.92
C THR A 163 -2.65 16.00 6.95
N ALA A 164 -3.14 14.77 6.90
CA ALA A 164 -4.57 14.47 6.98
C ALA A 164 -5.20 15.06 8.25
N GLN A 165 -6.33 15.75 8.09
CA GLN A 165 -7.09 16.37 9.18
C GLN A 165 -8.57 15.95 9.15
N GLY A 166 -9.22 16.04 10.31
CA GLY A 166 -10.65 15.76 10.47
C GLY A 166 -10.94 14.41 11.13
N PRO A 167 -12.23 14.12 11.41
CA PRO A 167 -12.66 12.86 12.01
C PRO A 167 -12.27 11.67 11.13
N GLY A 168 -11.57 10.69 11.71
CA GLY A 168 -11.10 9.51 10.99
C GLY A 168 -9.87 9.75 10.09
N ALA A 169 -9.23 10.92 10.18
CA ALA A 169 -7.97 11.18 9.49
C ALA A 169 -6.90 10.15 9.87
N THR A 170 -6.14 9.72 8.86
CA THR A 170 -5.13 8.68 8.97
C THR A 170 -3.85 9.19 8.33
N HIS A 171 -2.75 9.17 9.09
CA HIS A 171 -1.42 9.35 8.53
C HIS A 171 -1.01 8.09 7.78
N THR A 172 -0.51 8.25 6.57
CA THR A 172 -0.10 7.16 5.68
C THR A 172 1.36 7.32 5.31
N PHE A 173 2.15 6.28 5.54
CA PHE A 173 3.55 6.22 5.13
C PHE A 173 3.75 4.99 4.26
N ASN A 174 4.27 5.16 3.05
CA ASN A 174 4.37 4.07 2.08
C ASN A 174 5.74 4.05 1.41
N LEU A 175 6.38 2.88 1.43
CA LEU A 175 7.60 2.56 0.68
C LEU A 175 7.26 1.51 -0.38
N GLN A 176 7.44 1.85 -1.65
CA GLN A 176 7.31 0.92 -2.78
C GLN A 176 8.70 0.50 -3.25
N VAL A 177 8.93 -0.81 -3.39
CA VAL A 177 10.18 -1.40 -3.85
C VAL A 177 9.92 -2.25 -5.08
N PHE A 178 10.61 -1.96 -6.17
CA PHE A 178 10.50 -2.67 -7.44
C PHE A 178 11.68 -3.64 -7.59
N THR A 179 11.42 -4.86 -8.04
CA THR A 179 12.45 -5.87 -8.31
C THR A 179 11.97 -6.81 -9.42
N GLY A 180 12.60 -6.74 -10.58
CA GLY A 180 12.19 -7.46 -11.78
C GLY A 180 10.72 -7.17 -12.14
N THR A 181 9.88 -8.22 -12.15
CA THR A 181 8.44 -8.14 -12.43
C THR A 181 7.57 -7.97 -11.18
N LYS A 182 8.15 -7.50 -10.07
CA LYS A 182 7.45 -7.41 -8.78
C LYS A 182 7.55 -6.00 -8.21
N GLU A 183 6.46 -5.55 -7.59
CA GLU A 183 6.42 -4.38 -6.71
C GLU A 183 5.99 -4.86 -5.33
N THR A 184 6.73 -4.46 -4.30
CA THR A 184 6.36 -4.70 -2.90
C THR A 184 6.20 -3.35 -2.22
N SER A 185 4.98 -3.08 -1.74
CA SER A 185 4.67 -1.91 -0.93
C SER A 185 4.63 -2.29 0.54
N TYR A 186 5.32 -1.50 1.36
CA TYR A 186 5.25 -1.53 2.82
C TYR A 186 4.56 -0.25 3.28
N THR A 187 3.41 -0.39 3.95
CA THR A 187 2.60 0.76 4.36
C THR A 187 2.37 0.76 5.87
N ILE A 188 2.53 1.90 6.52
CA ILE A 188 2.07 2.16 7.88
C ILE A 188 0.92 3.15 7.80
N ASN A 189 -0.22 2.76 8.37
CA ASN A 189 -1.37 3.63 8.58
C ASN A 189 -1.60 3.81 10.08
N GLN A 190 -1.81 5.05 10.51
CA GLN A 190 -2.19 5.37 11.89
C GLN A 190 -3.26 6.46 11.94
N PRO A 191 -4.28 6.34 12.79
CA PRO A 191 -5.18 7.44 13.08
C PRO A 191 -4.37 8.65 13.57
N THR A 192 -4.66 9.85 13.06
CA THR A 192 -3.92 11.08 13.41
C THR A 192 -3.87 11.32 14.93
N ALA A 193 -4.96 10.99 15.65
CA ALA A 193 -5.06 11.15 17.10
C ALA A 193 -4.15 10.23 17.92
N SER A 194 -3.63 9.15 17.31
CA SER A 194 -2.74 8.18 17.95
C SER A 194 -1.48 7.91 17.13
N ALA A 195 -1.15 8.79 16.20
CA ALA A 195 0.00 8.62 15.32
C ALA A 195 1.29 8.81 16.12
N THR A 196 2.18 7.83 16.03
CA THR A 196 3.50 7.82 16.68
C THR A 196 4.63 7.96 15.67
N PHE A 197 4.36 7.58 14.41
CA PHE A 197 5.30 7.75 13.32
C PHE A 197 5.27 9.18 12.75
N THR A 198 6.45 9.69 12.44
CA THR A 198 6.68 10.84 11.58
C THR A 198 7.15 10.35 10.22
N ALA A 199 7.26 11.25 9.23
CA ALA A 199 7.80 10.88 7.92
C ALA A 199 9.20 10.25 8.04
N ASP A 200 10.10 10.83 8.83
CA ASP A 200 11.47 10.32 8.96
C ASP A 200 11.56 8.99 9.71
N THR A 201 10.79 8.82 10.80
CA THR A 201 10.81 7.57 11.57
C THR A 201 10.16 6.44 10.79
N ALA A 202 9.06 6.71 10.07
CA ALA A 202 8.42 5.74 9.18
C ALA A 202 9.35 5.36 8.02
N LYS A 203 9.99 6.34 7.37
CA LYS A 203 10.95 6.08 6.29
C LYS A 203 12.06 5.14 6.75
N THR A 204 12.66 5.42 7.91
CA THR A 204 13.72 4.60 8.49
C THR A 204 13.23 3.17 8.77
N ALA A 205 12.08 3.03 9.45
CA ALA A 205 11.52 1.74 9.80
C ALA A 205 11.13 0.90 8.58
N LEU A 206 10.45 1.51 7.61
CA LEU A 206 10.05 0.84 6.37
C LEU A 206 11.26 0.43 5.52
N THR A 207 12.29 1.28 5.44
CA THR A 207 13.54 0.96 4.75
C THR A 207 14.23 -0.22 5.41
N ALA A 208 14.32 -0.25 6.74
CA ALA A 208 14.91 -1.37 7.48
C ALA A 208 14.15 -2.69 7.23
N LEU A 209 12.81 -2.67 7.27
CA LEU A 209 11.98 -3.84 6.94
C LEU A 209 12.17 -4.29 5.49
N ALA A 210 12.31 -3.37 4.54
CA ALA A 210 12.55 -3.73 3.15
C ALA A 210 13.96 -4.32 2.92
N GLN A 211 14.97 -3.85 3.66
CA GLN A 211 16.35 -4.34 3.56
C GLN A 211 16.50 -5.81 3.99
N THR A 212 15.69 -6.30 4.93
CA THR A 212 15.75 -7.70 5.36
C THR A 212 15.22 -8.69 4.32
N VAL A 213 14.52 -8.20 3.30
CA VAL A 213 13.91 -9.01 2.23
C VAL A 213 14.82 -9.09 0.99
N LYS A 214 15.89 -8.28 0.92
CA LYS A 214 16.85 -8.31 -0.19
C LYS A 214 17.46 -9.72 -0.31
N SER A 215 17.05 -10.43 -1.36
CA SER A 215 17.61 -11.71 -1.82
C SER A 215 17.79 -11.65 -3.32
#